data_AF-A0A2R7JWI0-F1
#
_entry.id   AF-A0A2R7JWI0-F1
#
_cell.length_a   1.000
_cell.length_b   1.000
_cell.length_c   1.000
_cell.angle_alpha   90.00
_cell.angle_beta   90.00
_cell.angle_gamma   90.00
#
_symmetry.space_group_name_H-M   'P 1'
#
loop_
_entity.id
_entity.type
_entity.pdbx_description
1 polymer ?
#
loop_
_entity_poly.entity_id
_entity_poly.type
_entity_poly.pdbx_seq_one_letter_code
_entity_poly.pdbx_strand_id
1 'polypeptide(L)'
;MNWLVLGYSFAGVLGLALFARWLRLGESRISSEAQARETAEQMLAGFVAHRALLGTDGNAALVAGNGAIAILKRHGAKIAARRLIAPLGLTQAVEGVQVETGERLFGGVLLFGVVADDVRALEASVGRASSVVVTLH
;
A
#
# COMPACT_ATOMS: atom_id res chain seq x y z
N MET A 1 27.22 -6.14 42.25
CA MET A 1 26.64 -6.03 40.90
C MET A 1 25.72 -4.81 40.91
N ASN A 2 26.06 -3.72 40.22
CA ASN A 2 25.33 -2.46 40.33
C ASN A 2 23.93 -2.58 39.69
N TRP A 3 22.93 -2.96 40.49
CA TRP A 3 21.52 -2.99 40.09
C TRP A 3 21.01 -1.65 39.54
N LEU A 4 21.64 -0.53 39.92
CA LEU A 4 21.38 0.80 39.36
C LEU A 4 21.71 0.90 37.86
N VAL A 5 22.78 0.24 37.40
CA VAL A 5 23.15 0.22 35.97
C VAL A 5 22.12 -0.59 35.18
N LEU A 6 21.67 -1.72 35.75
CA LEU A 6 20.65 -2.56 35.14
C LEU A 6 19.31 -1.81 34.99
N GLY A 7 18.90 -1.06 36.02
CA GLY A 7 17.69 -0.23 35.98
C GLY A 7 17.76 0.91 34.96
N TYR A 8 18.91 1.59 34.86
CA TYR A 8 19.11 2.67 33.89
C TYR A 8 19.12 2.17 32.44
N SER A 9 19.79 1.04 32.17
CA SER A 9 19.79 0.46 30.82
C SER A 9 18.40 0.02 30.38
N PHE A 10 17.61 -0.56 31.29
CA PHE A 10 16.25 -0.99 30.97
C PHE A 10 15.31 0.20 30.72
N ALA A 11 15.40 1.24 31.55
CA ALA A 11 14.65 2.48 31.36
C ALA A 11 15.03 3.18 30.05
N GLY A 12 16.32 3.19 29.68
CA GLY A 12 16.79 3.74 28.41
C GLY A 12 16.22 3.01 27.19
N VAL A 13 16.22 1.66 27.21
CA VAL A 13 15.66 0.86 26.12
C VAL A 13 14.14 1.04 26.03
N LEU A 14 13.42 1.06 27.16
CA LEU A 14 11.97 1.33 27.17
C LEU A 14 11.65 2.74 26.66
N GLY A 15 12.44 3.74 27.06
CA GLY A 15 12.29 5.11 26.59
C GLY A 15 12.49 5.21 25.07
N LEU A 16 13.52 4.55 24.55
CA LEU A 16 13.79 4.52 23.11
C LEU A 16 12.69 3.76 22.34
N ALA A 17 12.19 2.65 22.90
CA ALA A 17 11.09 1.89 22.31
C ALA A 17 9.77 2.68 22.31
N LEU A 18 9.46 3.40 23.38
CA LEU A 18 8.31 4.29 23.46
C LEU A 18 8.45 5.45 22.48
N PHE A 19 9.64 6.05 22.36
CA PHE A 19 9.91 7.13 21.40
C PHE A 19 9.78 6.64 19.96
N ALA A 20 10.33 5.46 19.64
CA ALA A 20 10.16 4.83 18.33
C ALA A 20 8.69 4.51 18.01
N ARG A 21 7.91 4.10 19.02
CA ARG A 21 6.46 3.88 18.91
C ARG A 21 5.71 5.19 18.72
N TRP A 22 6.14 6.26 19.39
CA TRP A 22 5.59 7.60 19.24
C TRP A 22 5.88 8.19 17.84
N LEU A 23 7.03 7.86 17.26
CA LEU A 23 7.37 8.17 15.86
C LEU A 23 6.64 7.28 14.83
N ARG A 24 5.75 6.37 15.26
CA ARG A 24 4.94 5.47 14.39
C ARG A 24 5.79 4.64 13.40
N LEU A 25 7.04 4.34 13.74
CA LEU A 25 7.98 3.61 12.89
C LEU A 25 7.55 2.15 12.59
N GLY A 26 6.51 1.65 13.26
CA GLY A 26 5.88 0.35 13.01
C GLY A 26 4.44 0.40 12.48
N GLU A 27 3.86 1.59 12.31
CA GLU A 27 2.45 1.78 11.94
C GLU A 27 2.26 2.13 10.45
N SER A 28 3.32 2.00 9.66
CA SER A 28 3.28 2.15 8.20
C SER A 28 2.79 0.89 7.47
N ARG A 29 2.34 -0.13 8.20
CA ARG A 29 1.56 -1.22 7.60
C ARG A 29 0.19 -0.70 7.24
N ILE A 30 -0.20 -0.93 6.00
CA ILE A 30 -1.56 -0.71 5.55
C ILE A 30 -2.37 -1.82 6.23
N SER A 31 -3.08 -1.48 7.30
CA SER A 31 -3.75 -2.45 8.18
C SER A 31 -5.18 -2.76 7.75
N SER A 32 -5.75 -1.93 6.87
CA SER A 32 -7.10 -2.11 6.36
C SER A 32 -7.25 -1.51 4.96
N GLU A 33 -8.22 -2.04 4.21
CA GLU A 33 -8.64 -1.49 2.92
C GLU A 33 -9.09 -0.03 3.04
N ALA A 34 -9.79 0.35 4.12
CA ALA A 34 -10.22 1.72 4.37
C ALA A 34 -9.02 2.68 4.52
N GLN A 35 -8.00 2.27 5.27
CA GLN A 35 -6.77 3.04 5.43
C GLN A 35 -6.00 3.15 4.11
N ALA A 36 -5.99 2.08 3.29
CA ALA A 36 -5.38 2.10 1.96
C ALA A 36 -6.06 3.14 1.05
N ARG A 37 -7.40 3.18 1.07
CA ARG A 37 -8.20 4.15 0.32
C ARG A 37 -7.90 5.57 0.75
N GLU A 38 -8.00 5.86 2.04
CA GLU A 38 -7.77 7.20 2.58
C GLU A 38 -6.34 7.68 2.25
N THR A 39 -5.36 6.80 2.40
CA THR A 39 -3.97 7.11 2.04
C THR A 39 -3.83 7.41 0.54
N ALA A 40 -4.51 6.66 -0.32
CA ALA A 40 -4.51 6.91 -1.76
C ALA A 40 -5.12 8.28 -2.10
N GLU A 41 -6.26 8.63 -1.49
CA GLU A 41 -6.94 9.91 -1.71
C GLU A 41 -6.11 11.10 -1.18
N GLN A 42 -5.45 10.94 -0.03
CA GLN A 42 -4.57 11.97 0.54
C GLN A 42 -3.30 12.17 -0.30
N MET A 43 -2.70 11.09 -0.80
CA MET A 43 -1.44 11.16 -1.55
C MET A 43 -1.63 11.51 -3.03
N LEU A 44 -2.78 11.19 -3.61
CA LEU A 44 -3.10 11.44 -5.01
C LEU A 44 -4.25 12.45 -5.10
N ALA A 45 -3.91 13.71 -5.37
CA ALA A 45 -4.91 14.75 -5.58
C ALA A 45 -5.92 14.34 -6.68
N GLY A 46 -7.21 14.51 -6.38
CA GLY A 46 -8.33 14.17 -7.27
C GLY A 46 -8.53 12.67 -7.49
N PHE A 47 -7.91 11.80 -6.69
CA PHE A 47 -8.20 10.38 -6.68
C PHE A 47 -9.36 10.11 -5.73
N VAL A 48 -10.41 9.42 -6.20
CA VAL A 48 -11.52 8.94 -5.37
C VAL A 48 -11.47 7.44 -5.39
N ALA A 49 -11.19 6.83 -4.25
CA ALA A 49 -11.07 5.39 -4.16
C ALA A 49 -12.46 4.74 -4.14
N HIS A 50 -12.58 3.57 -4.75
CA HIS A 50 -13.82 2.77 -4.73
C HIS A 50 -13.60 1.38 -4.17
N ARG A 51 -12.48 0.74 -4.53
CA ARG A 51 -12.13 -0.60 -4.07
C ARG A 51 -10.65 -0.63 -3.75
N ALA A 52 -10.27 -1.37 -2.71
CA ALA A 52 -8.88 -1.62 -2.36
C ALA A 52 -8.63 -3.12 -2.25
N LEU A 53 -7.39 -3.51 -2.50
CA LEU A 53 -6.86 -4.86 -2.38
C LEU A 53 -5.57 -4.74 -1.60
N LEU A 54 -5.55 -5.40 -0.44
CA LEU A 54 -4.43 -5.33 0.48
C LEU A 54 -3.64 -6.63 0.40
N GLY A 55 -2.30 -6.54 0.28
CA GLY A 55 -1.43 -7.69 0.45
C GLY A 55 -1.50 -8.19 1.90
N THR A 56 -1.48 -9.50 2.09
CA THR A 56 -1.58 -10.13 3.42
C THR A 56 -0.45 -9.74 4.37
N ASP A 57 0.67 -9.24 3.83
CA ASP A 57 1.82 -8.74 4.57
C ASP A 57 1.69 -7.27 5.02
N GLY A 58 0.69 -6.55 4.51
CA GLY A 58 0.43 -5.14 4.80
C GLY A 58 1.50 -4.19 4.25
N ASN A 59 2.41 -4.65 3.37
CA ASN A 59 3.46 -3.79 2.80
C ASN A 59 3.08 -3.22 1.43
N ALA A 60 2.10 -3.81 0.75
CA ALA A 60 1.60 -3.31 -0.52
C ALA A 60 0.07 -3.34 -0.58
N ALA A 61 -0.51 -2.37 -1.26
CA ALA A 61 -1.93 -2.34 -1.56
C ALA A 61 -2.18 -1.77 -2.95
N LEU A 62 -3.24 -2.23 -3.60
CA LEU A 62 -3.79 -1.66 -4.82
C LEU A 62 -5.12 -1.01 -4.49
N VAL A 63 -5.39 0.16 -5.04
CA VAL A 63 -6.62 0.88 -4.85
C VAL A 63 -7.14 1.30 -6.20
N ALA A 64 -8.33 0.86 -6.57
CA ALA A 64 -9.05 1.32 -7.76
C ALA A 64 -9.79 2.62 -7.47
N GLY A 65 -9.68 3.59 -8.37
CA GLY A 65 -10.36 4.88 -8.22
C GLY A 65 -10.31 5.74 -9.48
N ASN A 66 -11.37 6.51 -9.76
CA ASN A 66 -11.48 7.46 -10.87
C ASN A 66 -10.84 7.00 -12.21
N GLY A 67 -11.15 5.79 -12.67
CA GLY A 67 -10.64 5.29 -13.95
C GLY A 67 -9.16 4.91 -13.97
N ALA A 68 -8.47 4.94 -12.82
CA ALA A 68 -7.08 4.55 -12.65
C ALA A 68 -6.91 3.61 -11.44
N ILE A 69 -5.70 3.08 -11.29
CA ILE A 69 -5.32 2.22 -10.16
C ILE A 69 -4.18 2.88 -9.42
N ALA A 70 -4.37 3.21 -8.15
CA ALA A 70 -3.29 3.63 -7.27
C ALA A 70 -2.61 2.41 -6.68
N ILE A 71 -1.29 2.33 -6.81
CA ILE A 71 -0.47 1.36 -6.09
C ILE A 71 0.16 2.04 -4.89
N LEU A 72 0.06 1.39 -3.74
CA LEU A 72 0.69 1.81 -2.50
C LEU A 72 1.73 0.76 -2.17
N LYS A 73 2.97 1.21 -1.96
CA LYS A 73 4.08 0.37 -1.51
C LYS A 73 4.70 1.00 -0.29
N ARG A 74 4.94 0.20 0.73
CA ARG A 74 5.72 0.59 1.88
C ARG A 74 7.19 0.64 1.49
N HIS A 75 7.80 1.81 1.66
CA HIS A 75 9.23 2.03 1.49
C HIS A 75 9.84 2.38 2.86
N GLY A 76 10.25 1.33 3.59
CA GLY A 76 10.78 1.46 4.95
C GLY A 76 9.75 2.00 5.95
N ALA A 77 9.96 3.24 6.40
CA ALA A 77 9.07 3.95 7.32
C ALA A 77 8.02 4.84 6.63
N LYS A 78 8.10 5.02 5.30
CA LYS A 78 7.15 5.84 4.53
C LYS A 78 6.32 4.96 3.59
N ILE A 79 5.12 5.42 3.26
CA ILE A 79 4.27 4.83 2.22
C ILE A 79 4.47 5.68 0.95
N ALA A 80 4.70 5.03 -0.18
CA ALA A 80 4.73 5.67 -1.49
C ALA A 80 3.49 5.24 -2.27
N ALA A 81 2.74 6.21 -2.78
CA ALA A 81 1.58 5.99 -3.64
C ALA A 81 1.90 6.45 -5.07
N ARG A 82 1.50 5.65 -6.06
CA ARG A 82 1.65 5.98 -7.48
C ARG A 82 0.38 5.65 -8.23
N ARG A 83 -0.01 6.52 -9.17
CA ARG A 83 -1.14 6.26 -10.08
C ARG A 83 -0.64 5.47 -11.29
N LEU A 84 -1.29 4.36 -11.58
CA LEU A 84 -1.08 3.50 -12.72
C LEU A 84 -2.32 3.53 -13.61
N ILE A 85 -2.09 3.42 -14.91
CA ILE A 85 -3.13 3.31 -15.93
C ILE A 85 -3.17 1.85 -16.38
N ALA A 86 -4.37 1.27 -16.43
CA ALA A 86 -4.56 -0.09 -16.93
C ALA A 86 -4.25 -0.17 -18.45
N PRO A 87 -3.82 -1.32 -18.98
CA PRO A 87 -3.61 -2.61 -18.30
C PRO A 87 -2.27 -2.66 -17.53
N LEU A 88 -2.31 -3.26 -16.34
CA LEU A 88 -1.14 -3.50 -15.51
C LEU A 88 -0.39 -4.74 -16.01
N GLY A 89 0.95 -4.67 -16.00
CA GLY A 89 1.80 -5.86 -16.14
C GLY A 89 1.74 -6.68 -14.86
N LEU A 90 1.34 -7.94 -14.94
CA LEU A 90 1.27 -8.85 -13.79
C LEU A 90 2.23 -10.01 -14.02
N THR A 91 3.10 -10.24 -13.04
CA THR A 91 4.03 -11.36 -13.01
C THR A 91 3.69 -12.22 -11.81
N GLN A 92 3.36 -13.49 -12.02
CA GLN A 92 3.07 -14.40 -10.92
C GLN A 92 4.36 -14.76 -10.17
N ALA A 93 4.31 -14.65 -8.84
CA ALA A 93 5.39 -15.04 -7.95
C ALA A 93 4.89 -16.12 -6.98
N VAL A 94 5.81 -16.87 -6.39
CA VAL A 94 5.47 -17.96 -5.44
C VAL A 94 4.73 -17.43 -4.21
N GLU A 95 5.02 -16.19 -3.81
CA GLU A 95 4.49 -15.56 -2.59
C GLU A 95 3.21 -14.72 -2.84
N GLY A 96 2.84 -14.51 -4.11
CA GLY A 96 1.71 -13.66 -4.50
C GLY A 96 1.81 -13.15 -5.93
N VAL A 97 1.37 -11.92 -6.19
CA VAL A 97 1.44 -11.32 -7.53
C VAL A 97 2.31 -10.08 -7.54
N GLN A 98 3.21 -9.99 -8.51
CA GLN A 98 4.02 -8.81 -8.74
C GLN A 98 3.35 -7.93 -9.79
N VAL A 99 3.03 -6.71 -9.41
CA VAL A 99 2.51 -5.67 -10.31
C VAL A 99 3.65 -4.82 -10.82
N GLU A 100 3.81 -4.77 -12.13
CA GLU A 100 4.78 -3.92 -12.79
C GLU A 100 4.22 -2.50 -12.94
N THR A 101 4.99 -1.54 -12.45
CA THR A 101 4.59 -0.11 -12.51
C THR A 101 5.07 0.60 -13.78
N GLY A 102 5.89 -0.06 -14.61
CA GLY A 102 6.50 0.52 -15.81
C GLY A 102 7.58 1.57 -15.56
N GLU A 103 7.76 2.03 -14.31
CA GLU A 103 8.79 3.01 -13.94
C GLU A 103 10.02 2.34 -13.34
N ARG A 104 11.20 2.56 -13.95
CA ARG A 104 12.49 1.99 -13.50
C ARG A 104 12.83 2.31 -12.04
N LEU A 105 12.39 3.46 -11.53
CA LEU A 105 12.66 3.90 -10.15
C LEU A 105 11.70 3.28 -9.12
N PHE A 106 10.49 2.92 -9.52
CA PHE A 106 9.47 2.35 -8.63
C PHE A 106 9.52 0.82 -8.63
N GLY A 107 9.91 0.23 -9.78
CA GLY A 107 10.07 -1.20 -9.96
C GLY A 107 8.77 -1.98 -9.82
N GLY A 108 8.89 -3.30 -9.81
CA GLY A 108 7.77 -4.18 -9.48
C GLY A 108 7.37 -4.06 -8.00
N VAL A 109 6.08 -4.18 -7.74
CA VAL A 109 5.53 -4.24 -6.38
C VAL A 109 4.89 -5.61 -6.18
N LEU A 110 5.43 -6.37 -5.24
CA LEU A 110 4.90 -7.67 -4.87
C LEU A 110 3.76 -7.48 -3.86
N LEU A 111 2.58 -8.00 -4.19
CA LEU A 111 1.46 -8.14 -3.26
C LEU A 111 1.43 -9.58 -2.76
N PHE A 112 1.70 -9.76 -1.48
CA PHE A 112 1.67 -11.08 -0.84
C PHE A 112 0.22 -11.57 -0.69
N GLY A 113 0.00 -12.86 -0.96
CA GLY A 113 -1.29 -13.52 -0.75
C GLY A 113 -2.45 -13.02 -1.64
N VAL A 114 -2.17 -12.16 -2.62
CA VAL A 114 -3.15 -11.71 -3.62
C VAL A 114 -2.89 -12.47 -4.92
N VAL A 115 -3.96 -12.97 -5.54
CA VAL A 115 -3.85 -13.69 -6.82
C VAL A 115 -4.06 -12.74 -8.01
N ALA A 116 -3.55 -13.16 -9.17
CA ALA A 116 -3.68 -12.37 -10.40
C ALA A 116 -5.15 -12.09 -10.76
N ASP A 117 -6.07 -13.03 -10.50
CA ASP A 117 -7.50 -12.87 -10.76
C ASP A 117 -8.13 -11.74 -9.93
N ASP A 118 -7.71 -11.55 -8.68
CA ASP A 118 -8.20 -10.44 -7.85
C ASP A 118 -7.77 -9.10 -8.42
N VAL A 119 -6.53 -9.02 -8.90
CA VAL A 119 -6.01 -7.81 -9.55
C VAL A 119 -6.75 -7.56 -10.87
N ARG A 120 -6.99 -8.60 -11.67
CA ARG A 120 -7.82 -8.49 -12.88
C ARG A 120 -9.26 -8.07 -12.58
N ALA A 121 -9.85 -8.57 -11.50
CA ALA A 121 -11.20 -8.18 -11.07
C ALA A 121 -11.23 -6.71 -10.62
N LEU A 122 -10.15 -6.22 -10.00
CA LEU A 122 -9.96 -4.82 -9.66
C LEU A 122 -9.82 -3.95 -10.92
N GLU A 123 -8.98 -4.36 -11.89
CA GLU A 123 -8.86 -3.67 -13.19
C GLU A 123 -10.20 -3.57 -13.91
N ALA A 124 -10.95 -4.67 -13.98
CA ALA A 124 -12.27 -4.70 -14.60
C ALA A 124 -13.27 -3.77 -13.88
N SER A 125 -13.11 -3.56 -12.57
CA SER A 125 -13.94 -2.60 -11.83
C SER A 125 -13.65 -1.15 -12.20
N VAL A 126 -12.40 -0.83 -12.54
CA VAL A 126 -11.99 0.49 -13.03
C VAL A 126 -12.51 0.74 -14.44
N GLY A 127 -12.38 -0.23 -15.34
CA GLY A 127 -12.88 -0.14 -16.71
C GLY A 127 -14.40 0.13 -16.77
N ARG A 128 -15.18 -0.52 -15.89
CA ARG A 128 -16.62 -0.27 -15.74
C ARG A 128 -16.96 1.13 -15.22
N ALA A 129 -16.16 1.69 -14.32
CA ALA A 129 -16.38 3.03 -13.81
C ALA A 129 -16.10 4.11 -14.87
N SER A 130 -15.05 3.91 -15.69
CA SER A 130 -14.73 4.83 -16.80
C SER A 130 -15.78 4.82 -17.91
N SER A 131 -16.40 3.68 -18.21
CA SER A 131 -17.41 3.60 -19.28
C SER A 131 -18.69 4.39 -18.97
N VAL A 132 -19.03 4.59 -17.69
CA VAL A 132 -20.25 5.32 -17.30
C VAL A 132 -20.09 6.84 -17.51
N VAL A 133 -18.87 7.36 -17.37
CA VAL A 133 -18.60 8.80 -17.53
C VAL A 133 -18.58 9.21 -19.01
N VAL A 134 -18.26 8.29 -19.92
CA VAL A 134 -18.14 8.58 -21.36
C VAL A 134 -19.50 8.56 -22.08
N THR A 135 -20.57 8.01 -21.49
CA THR A 135 -21.92 7.97 -22.10
C THR A 135 -22.80 9.18 -21.72
N LEU A 136 -22.19 10.32 -21.40
CA LEU A 136 -22.87 11.60 -21.20
C LEU A 136 -22.37 12.61 -22.23
N HIS A 137 -22.53 12.31 -23.52
CA HIS A 137 -22.47 13.32 -24.58
C HIS A 137 -23.18 12.89 -25.86
#